data_AF-A0AAW0X3W5-F1
#
_entry.id   AF-A0AAW0X3W5-F1
#
_cell.length_a   1.000
_cell.length_b   1.000
_cell.length_c   1.000
_cell.angle_alpha   90.00
_cell.angle_beta   90.00
_cell.angle_gamma   90.00
#
_symmetry.space_group_name_H-M   'P 1'
#
loop_
_entity.id
_entity.type
_entity.pdbx_description
1 polymer ?
#
loop_
_entity_poly.entity_id
_entity_poly.type
_entity_poly.pdbx_seq_one_letter_code
_entity_poly.pdbx_strand_id
1 'polypeptide(L)'
;TSSAYGGGARGLSDAFVAGFLWLDKLGLAAALHGSGGVELVARETLYESCYALISTDLVPNPDYWLSVLYKRLVGGRVLSLRLRGTQPTTRLYAHCLRNLTGDYTPGSVVVFGMNLSKEPAQVTLSGHLATSPLLKYLLQPPDGNL
;
A
#
# COMPACT_ATOMS: atom_id res chain seq x y z
N THR A 1 1.94 7.07 -11.71
CA THR A 1 1.25 6.45 -12.85
C THR A 1 1.10 4.95 -12.67
N SER A 2 -0.12 4.47 -12.46
CA SER A 2 -0.50 3.06 -12.51
C SER A 2 -0.69 2.66 -13.98
N SER A 3 0.40 2.40 -14.71
CA SER A 3 0.48 1.95 -16.13
C SER A 3 -0.28 2.74 -17.22
N ALA A 4 -1.19 3.64 -16.87
CA ALA A 4 -1.92 4.51 -17.78
C ALA A 4 -1.21 5.86 -17.92
N TYR A 5 -1.19 6.39 -19.15
CA TYR A 5 -0.68 7.71 -19.52
C TYR A 5 -1.82 8.57 -20.09
N GLY A 6 -1.55 9.84 -20.43
CA GLY A 6 -2.53 10.72 -21.07
C GLY A 6 -3.67 11.16 -20.15
N GLY A 7 -3.39 11.40 -18.87
CA GLY A 7 -4.41 11.81 -17.88
C GLY A 7 -5.14 10.65 -17.19
N GLY A 8 -4.85 9.40 -17.55
CA GLY A 8 -5.37 8.20 -16.89
C GLY A 8 -6.63 7.63 -17.53
N ALA A 9 -7.08 6.49 -17.02
CA ALA A 9 -8.26 5.78 -17.51
C ALA A 9 -9.45 6.05 -16.58
N ARG A 10 -10.48 6.72 -17.09
CA ARG A 10 -11.71 7.02 -16.35
C ARG A 10 -12.42 5.75 -15.88
N GLY A 11 -12.88 5.72 -14.64
CA GLY A 11 -13.51 4.55 -14.01
C GLY A 11 -12.53 3.46 -13.55
N LEU A 12 -11.24 3.63 -13.78
CA LEU A 12 -10.19 2.70 -13.35
C LEU A 12 -9.12 3.40 -12.51
N SER A 13 -8.59 4.52 -13.00
CA SER A 13 -7.49 5.27 -12.38
C SER A 13 -7.94 6.15 -11.20
N ASP A 14 -9.24 6.45 -11.14
CA ASP A 14 -9.95 7.18 -10.10
C ASP A 14 -10.71 6.23 -9.13
N ALA A 15 -10.70 4.93 -9.40
CA ALA A 15 -11.41 3.92 -8.65
C ALA A 15 -10.51 3.14 -7.67
N PHE A 16 -11.11 2.31 -6.82
CA PHE A 16 -10.39 1.50 -5.83
C PHE A 16 -9.35 0.56 -6.47
N VAL A 17 -9.65 0.04 -7.66
CA VAL A 17 -8.76 -0.86 -8.39
C VAL A 17 -7.39 -0.22 -8.73
N ALA A 18 -7.30 1.11 -8.84
CA ALA A 18 -6.02 1.81 -9.01
C ALA A 18 -5.05 1.56 -7.82
N GLY A 19 -5.60 1.37 -6.62
CA GLY A 19 -4.86 1.18 -5.38
C GLY A 19 -3.96 -0.05 -5.39
N PHE A 20 -4.31 -1.09 -6.12
CA PHE A 20 -3.46 -2.26 -6.28
C PHE A 20 -2.14 -1.89 -6.96
N LEU A 21 -2.23 -1.21 -8.11
CA LEU A 21 -1.04 -0.79 -8.85
C LEU A 21 -0.24 0.25 -8.07
N TRP A 22 -0.91 1.14 -7.34
CA TRP A 22 -0.23 2.16 -6.55
C TRP A 22 0.52 1.56 -5.36
N LEU A 23 -0.13 0.70 -4.57
CA LEU A 23 0.48 0.06 -3.41
C LEU A 23 1.63 -0.88 -3.80
N ASP A 24 1.46 -1.64 -4.89
CA ASP A 24 2.47 -2.56 -5.41
C ASP A 24 3.71 -1.80 -5.86
N LYS A 25 3.52 -0.67 -6.54
CA LYS A 25 4.63 0.20 -6.95
C LYS A 25 5.41 0.74 -5.76
N LEU A 26 4.74 1.20 -4.71
CA LEU A 26 5.39 1.65 -3.47
C LEU A 26 6.19 0.52 -2.81
N GLY A 27 5.60 -0.68 -2.72
CA GLY A 27 6.23 -1.86 -2.14
C GLY A 27 7.47 -2.33 -2.92
N LEU A 28 7.35 -2.46 -4.25
CA LEU A 28 8.45 -2.86 -5.13
C LEU A 28 9.58 -1.82 -5.15
N ALA A 29 9.24 -0.53 -5.24
CA ALA A 29 10.21 0.55 -5.21
C ALA A 29 11.06 0.48 -3.92
N ALA A 30 10.41 0.30 -2.77
CA ALA A 30 11.09 0.16 -1.49
C ALA A 30 11.92 -1.13 -1.38
N ALA A 31 11.39 -2.28 -1.83
CA ALA A 31 12.10 -3.56 -1.77
C ALA A 31 13.40 -3.56 -2.58
N LEU A 32 13.48 -2.75 -3.65
CA LEU A 32 14.67 -2.62 -4.48
C LEU A 32 15.71 -1.65 -3.91
N HIS A 33 15.39 -0.86 -2.89
CA HIS A 33 16.25 0.22 -2.35
C HIS A 33 17.67 -0.24 -2.01
N GLY A 34 17.82 -1.42 -1.38
CA GLY A 34 19.12 -1.97 -0.98
C GLY A 34 20.07 -2.36 -2.12
N SER A 35 19.60 -2.38 -3.37
CA SER A 35 20.37 -2.81 -4.55
C SER A 35 20.62 -1.66 -5.53
N GLY A 36 20.59 -0.41 -5.06
CA GLY A 36 20.62 0.80 -5.92
C GLY A 36 19.23 1.28 -6.34
N GLY A 37 18.21 1.01 -5.51
CA GLY A 37 16.80 1.19 -5.87
C GLY A 37 16.23 2.58 -5.64
N VAL A 38 14.89 2.63 -5.66
CA VAL A 38 14.11 3.87 -5.69
C VAL A 38 13.98 4.46 -4.28
N GLU A 39 14.55 5.63 -4.06
CA GLU A 39 14.46 6.35 -2.78
C GLU A 39 13.19 7.21 -2.69
N LEU A 40 12.70 7.71 -3.83
CA LEU A 40 11.53 8.58 -3.92
C LEU A 40 10.60 8.11 -5.03
N VAL A 41 9.31 8.00 -4.72
CA VAL A 41 8.25 7.79 -5.72
C VAL A 41 7.38 9.04 -5.76
N ALA A 42 7.44 9.78 -6.86
CA ALA A 42 6.57 10.92 -7.11
C ALA A 42 5.25 10.44 -7.76
N ARG A 43 4.11 10.79 -7.15
CA ARG A 43 2.78 10.47 -7.68
C ARG A 43 2.35 11.58 -8.64
N GLU A 44 2.35 11.26 -9.92
CA GLU A 44 1.57 12.01 -10.91
C GLU A 44 0.10 11.58 -10.80
N THR A 45 -0.85 12.45 -10.43
CA THR A 45 -0.66 13.82 -9.89
C THR A 45 -1.43 13.99 -8.59
N LEU A 46 -1.16 15.06 -7.84
CA LEU A 46 -1.90 15.38 -6.63
C LEU A 46 -3.33 15.82 -6.96
N TYR A 47 -3.49 16.66 -7.98
CA TYR A 47 -4.74 17.30 -8.37
C TYR A 47 -4.86 17.32 -9.90
N GLU A 48 -6.11 17.24 -10.39
CA GLU A 48 -6.50 17.29 -11.81
C GLU A 48 -6.07 16.07 -12.64
N SER A 49 -6.90 15.56 -13.56
CA SER A 49 -6.81 14.26 -14.28
C SER A 49 -7.49 13.06 -13.60
N CYS A 50 -7.68 11.96 -14.35
CA CYS A 50 -8.32 10.73 -13.86
C CYS A 50 -7.42 9.91 -12.92
N TYR A 51 -6.10 10.10 -12.92
CA TYR A 51 -5.19 9.43 -11.95
C TYR A 51 -4.82 10.31 -10.75
N ALA A 52 -5.47 11.47 -10.62
CA ALA A 52 -5.21 12.40 -9.52
C ALA A 52 -5.56 11.77 -8.17
N LEU A 53 -4.81 12.15 -7.13
CA LEU A 53 -5.20 11.82 -5.75
C LEU A 53 -6.48 12.57 -5.34
N ILE A 54 -6.65 13.81 -5.80
CA ILE A 54 -7.80 14.65 -5.53
C ILE A 54 -8.45 15.02 -6.86
N SER A 55 -9.73 14.71 -7.03
CA SER A 55 -10.49 15.04 -8.24
C SER A 55 -10.80 16.55 -8.32
N THR A 56 -11.29 17.00 -9.47
CA THR A 56 -11.52 18.43 -9.75
C THR A 56 -12.59 19.07 -8.86
N ASP A 57 -13.53 18.28 -8.35
CA ASP A 57 -14.54 18.65 -7.35
C ASP A 57 -14.01 18.58 -5.89
N LEU A 58 -12.70 18.45 -5.71
CA LEU A 58 -12.01 18.39 -4.41
C LEU A 58 -12.37 17.17 -3.56
N VAL A 59 -12.90 16.12 -4.18
CA VAL A 59 -13.15 14.84 -3.53
C VAL A 59 -11.88 13.98 -3.60
N PRO A 60 -11.40 13.39 -2.49
CA PRO A 60 -10.25 12.50 -2.54
C PRO A 60 -10.62 11.16 -3.19
N ASN A 61 -9.87 10.78 -4.24
CA ASN A 61 -9.96 9.44 -4.84
C ASN A 61 -9.42 8.38 -3.85
N PRO A 62 -9.76 7.08 -4.02
CA PRO A 62 -9.30 6.02 -3.12
C PRO A 62 -7.78 5.98 -2.88
N ASP A 63 -6.99 6.30 -3.92
CA ASP A 63 -5.53 6.37 -3.82
C ASP A 63 -5.02 7.46 -2.87
N TYR A 64 -5.79 8.53 -2.64
CA TYR A 64 -5.45 9.54 -1.64
C TYR A 64 -5.46 8.93 -0.24
N TRP A 65 -6.52 8.22 0.12
CA TRP A 65 -6.65 7.59 1.44
C TRP A 65 -5.60 6.51 1.66
N LEU A 66 -5.31 5.71 0.64
CA LEU A 66 -4.19 4.77 0.66
C LEU A 66 -2.86 5.49 0.90
N SER A 67 -2.62 6.59 0.19
CA SER A 67 -1.40 7.40 0.34
C SER A 67 -1.28 8.02 1.73
N VAL A 68 -2.38 8.51 2.31
CA VAL A 68 -2.43 9.05 3.68
C VAL A 68 -2.08 7.96 4.69
N LEU A 69 -2.69 6.79 4.58
CA LEU A 69 -2.42 5.67 5.49
C LEU A 69 -0.96 5.21 5.38
N TYR A 70 -0.46 5.05 4.15
CA TYR A 70 0.94 4.72 3.88
C TYR A 70 1.89 5.76 4.49
N LYS A 71 1.61 7.06 4.25
CA LYS A 71 2.44 8.16 4.78
C LYS A 71 2.38 8.25 6.30
N ARG A 72 1.30 7.83 6.95
CA ARG A 72 1.21 7.81 8.42
C ARG A 72 1.95 6.61 9.01
N LEU A 73 1.77 5.41 8.46
CA LEU A 73 2.26 4.18 9.08
C LEU A 73 3.65 3.75 8.60
N VAL A 74 3.94 3.86 7.30
CA VAL A 74 5.13 3.24 6.72
C VAL A 74 6.38 4.12 6.92
N GLY A 75 7.38 3.57 7.62
CA GLY A 75 8.67 4.20 7.88
C GLY A 75 9.69 3.95 6.76
N GLY A 76 10.83 4.65 6.83
CA GLY A 76 11.89 4.56 5.81
C GLY A 76 12.74 3.28 5.86
N ARG A 77 12.71 2.53 6.97
CA ARG A 77 13.48 1.29 7.12
C ARG A 77 12.69 0.11 6.54
N VAL A 78 13.15 -0.40 5.41
CA VAL A 78 12.58 -1.57 4.72
C VAL A 78 13.00 -2.85 5.44
N LEU A 79 12.10 -3.82 5.55
CA LEU A 79 12.34 -5.12 6.14
C LEU A 79 12.16 -6.23 5.09
N SER A 80 12.98 -7.27 5.16
CA SER A 80 12.81 -8.45 4.30
C SER A 80 11.73 -9.36 4.86
N LEU A 81 10.78 -9.75 4.01
CA LEU A 81 9.78 -10.77 4.32
C LEU A 81 10.15 -12.09 3.67
N ARG A 82 9.93 -13.18 4.41
CA ARG A 82 9.98 -14.55 3.87
C ARG A 82 8.60 -15.17 4.00
N LEU A 83 7.92 -15.31 2.87
CA LEU A 83 6.62 -15.97 2.81
C LEU A 83 6.83 -17.48 2.72
N ARG A 84 6.12 -18.24 3.56
CA ARG A 84 6.09 -19.70 3.52
C ARG A 84 4.72 -20.13 2.98
N GLY A 85 4.69 -20.96 1.94
CA GLY A 85 3.47 -21.39 1.25
C GLY A 85 3.22 -20.67 -0.07
N THR A 86 2.29 -21.18 -0.86
CA THR A 86 1.99 -20.70 -2.22
C THR A 86 0.69 -19.90 -2.24
N GLN A 87 0.80 -18.57 -2.30
CA GLN A 87 -0.28 -17.68 -2.73
C GLN A 87 0.30 -16.67 -3.73
N PRO A 88 0.47 -17.06 -5.01
CA PRO A 88 1.13 -16.20 -6.00
C PRO A 88 0.40 -14.86 -6.23
N THR A 89 -0.87 -14.78 -5.82
CA THR A 89 -1.73 -13.59 -5.92
C THR A 89 -1.64 -12.66 -4.72
N THR A 90 -1.04 -13.07 -3.60
CA THR A 90 -0.87 -12.23 -2.41
C THR A 90 0.52 -11.62 -2.41
N ARG A 91 0.60 -10.29 -2.42
CA ARG A 91 1.86 -9.55 -2.38
C ARG A 91 1.95 -8.78 -1.09
N LEU A 92 3.04 -8.98 -0.35
CA LEU A 92 3.27 -8.38 0.96
C LEU A 92 4.65 -7.74 1.03
N TYR A 93 4.71 -6.62 1.74
CA TYR A 93 5.89 -5.81 1.98
C TYR A 93 5.93 -5.46 3.47
N ALA A 94 7.13 -5.26 4.02
CA ALA A 94 7.28 -4.87 5.42
C ALA A 94 8.29 -3.75 5.61
N HIS A 95 7.96 -2.86 6.54
CA HIS A 95 8.81 -1.77 6.97
C HIS A 95 8.74 -1.65 8.50
N CYS A 96 9.72 -0.99 9.11
CA CYS A 96 9.50 -0.45 10.44
C CYS A 96 8.34 0.56 10.38
N LEU A 97 7.55 0.60 11.45
CA LEU A 97 6.58 1.68 11.64
C LEU A 97 7.33 3.02 11.59
N ARG A 98 6.72 4.01 10.95
CA ARG A 98 7.19 5.39 10.99
C ARG A 98 7.36 5.81 12.44
N ASN A 99 8.45 6.52 12.74
CA ASN A 99 8.64 7.09 14.06
C ASN A 99 7.55 8.15 14.27
N LEU A 100 6.47 7.75 14.94
CA LEU A 100 5.33 8.57 15.26
C LEU A 100 5.43 8.93 16.74
N THR A 101 5.21 10.21 17.05
CA THR A 101 4.89 10.63 18.41
C THR A 101 3.47 10.13 18.73
N GLY A 102 3.33 9.03 19.48
CA GLY A 102 2.05 8.41 19.83
C GLY A 102 2.22 7.07 20.57
N ASP A 103 1.12 6.35 20.80
CA ASP A 103 1.05 5.12 21.61
C ASP A 103 1.71 3.87 20.99
N TYR A 104 2.52 4.04 19.95
CA TYR A 104 3.14 2.91 19.27
C TYR A 104 4.45 2.50 19.95
N THR A 105 4.59 1.20 20.21
CA THR A 105 5.79 0.65 20.83
C THR A 105 6.99 0.75 19.89
N PRO A 106 8.16 1.22 20.36
CA PRO A 106 9.41 1.15 19.60
C PRO A 106 9.66 -0.27 19.07
N GLY A 107 10.07 -0.37 17.81
CA GLY A 107 10.27 -1.67 17.14
C GLY A 107 9.02 -2.24 16.47
N SER A 108 7.88 -1.53 16.50
CA SER A 108 6.68 -1.91 15.74
C SER A 108 6.95 -2.06 14.24
N VAL A 109 6.31 -3.05 13.63
CA VAL A 109 6.44 -3.40 12.20
C VAL A 109 5.13 -3.13 11.49
N VAL A 110 5.20 -2.60 10.27
CA VAL A 110 4.05 -2.47 9.37
C VAL A 110 4.23 -3.48 8.25
N VAL A 111 3.25 -4.39 8.14
CA VAL A 111 3.09 -5.26 6.97
C VAL A 111 1.93 -4.72 6.15
N PHE A 112 2.17 -4.47 4.87
CA PHE A 112 1.15 -3.99 3.94
C PHE A 112 1.23 -4.74 2.61
N GLY A 113 0.15 -4.71 1.85
CA GLY A 113 0.10 -5.41 0.59
C GLY A 113 -1.33 -5.62 0.12
N MET A 114 -1.50 -6.54 -0.82
CA MET A 114 -2.78 -6.78 -1.46
C MET A 114 -2.97 -8.26 -1.78
N ASN A 115 -4.23 -8.65 -1.87
CA ASN A 115 -4.64 -9.95 -2.36
C ASN A 115 -5.30 -9.78 -3.73
N LEU A 116 -4.70 -10.36 -4.76
CA LEU A 116 -5.21 -10.35 -6.14
C LEU A 116 -6.10 -11.57 -6.44
N SER A 117 -6.33 -12.43 -5.45
CA SER A 117 -7.26 -13.57 -5.56
C SER A 117 -8.70 -13.11 -5.34
N LYS A 118 -9.64 -13.90 -5.87
CA LYS A 118 -11.06 -13.81 -5.51
C LYS A 118 -11.33 -14.34 -4.10
N GLU A 119 -10.48 -15.26 -3.63
CA GLU A 119 -10.61 -15.88 -2.32
C GLU A 119 -9.82 -15.10 -1.25
N PRO A 120 -10.33 -14.97 -0.01
CA PRO A 120 -9.60 -14.36 1.08
C PRO A 120 -8.25 -15.04 1.36
N ALA A 121 -7.19 -14.24 1.40
CA ALA A 121 -5.87 -14.70 1.84
C ALA A 121 -5.79 -14.74 3.39
N GLN A 122 -5.34 -15.86 3.94
CA GLN A 122 -4.95 -15.95 5.34
C GLN A 122 -3.45 -15.72 5.50
N VAL A 123 -3.09 -14.74 6.32
CA VAL A 123 -1.70 -14.39 6.62
C VAL A 123 -1.46 -14.62 8.10
N THR A 124 -0.54 -15.53 8.42
CA THR A 124 -0.14 -15.84 9.79
C THR A 124 1.26 -15.31 10.03
N LEU A 125 1.40 -14.46 11.06
CA LEU A 125 2.70 -13.99 11.52
C LEU A 125 3.34 -15.06 12.43
N SER A 126 4.67 -15.15 12.40
CA SER A 126 5.43 -16.14 13.16
C SER A 126 6.45 -15.48 14.09
N GLY A 127 7.01 -16.25 15.02
CA GLY A 127 7.96 -15.74 16.02
C GLY A 127 7.30 -14.78 17.01
N HIS A 128 8.05 -13.77 17.47
CA HIS A 128 7.56 -12.78 18.44
C HIS A 128 6.35 -11.95 17.95
N LEU A 129 6.17 -11.85 16.63
CA LEU A 129 5.02 -11.14 16.06
C LEU A 129 3.71 -11.93 16.20
N ALA A 130 3.76 -13.24 16.43
CA ALA A 130 2.56 -14.08 16.55
C ALA A 130 1.71 -13.75 17.78
N THR A 131 2.33 -13.21 18.84
CA THR A 131 1.69 -12.86 20.11
C THR A 131 1.61 -11.36 20.36
N SER A 132 2.10 -10.55 19.41
CA SER A 132 2.12 -9.10 19.53
C SER A 132 0.73 -8.51 19.23
N PRO A 133 0.34 -7.37 19.85
CA PRO A 133 -0.89 -6.67 19.48
C PRO A 133 -0.92 -6.33 17.99
N LEU A 134 -2.04 -6.63 17.33
CA LEU A 134 -2.23 -6.41 15.90
C LEU A 134 -3.28 -5.32 15.67
N LEU A 135 -2.89 -4.27 14.94
CA LEU A 135 -3.83 -3.28 14.41
C LEU A 135 -4.02 -3.54 12.91
N LYS A 136 -5.27 -3.76 12.50
CA LYS A 136 -5.62 -4.07 11.12
C LYS A 136 -6.31 -2.88 10.46
N TYR A 137 -5.73 -2.40 9.35
CA TYR A 137 -6.34 -1.40 8.48
C TYR A 137 -6.66 -2.07 7.14
N LEU A 138 -7.94 -2.39 6.93
CA LEU A 138 -8.41 -3.03 5.72
C LEU A 138 -9.11 -2.00 4.83
N LEU A 139 -8.54 -1.74 3.65
CA LEU A 139 -9.17 -0.93 2.62
C LEU A 139 -9.95 -1.85 1.68
N GLN A 140 -11.22 -1.56 1.47
CA GLN A 140 -12.12 -2.30 0.56
C GLN A 140 -13.04 -1.30 -0.16
N PRO A 141 -13.45 -1.60 -1.40
CA PRO A 141 -14.46 -0.78 -2.07
C PRO A 141 -15.84 -0.99 -1.42
N PRO A 142 -16.76 -0.02 -1.57
CA PRO A 142 -18.16 -0.22 -1.23
C PRO A 142 -18.70 -1.50 -1.90
N ASP A 143 -19.43 -2.32 -1.14
CA ASP A 143 -20.08 -3.55 -1.62
C ASP A 143 -19.17 -4.62 -2.22
N GLY A 144 -17.84 -4.50 -2.07
CA GLY A 144 -16.88 -5.51 -2.53
C GLY A 144 -16.68 -5.59 -4.04
N ASN A 145 -17.27 -4.67 -4.82
CA ASN A 145 -17.10 -4.60 -6.27
C ASN A 145 -15.88 -3.77 -6.64
N LEU A 146 -15.00 -4.35 -7.47
CA LEU A 146 -13.85 -3.67 -8.07
C LEU A 146 -14.26 -2.85 -9.31
#